data_AF-A0A9P4LI77-F1
#
_entry.id   AF-A0A9P4LI77-F1
#
_cell.length_a   1.000
_cell.length_b   1.000
_cell.length_c   1.000
_cell.angle_alpha   90.00
_cell.angle_beta   90.00
_cell.angle_gamma   90.00
#
_symmetry.space_group_name_H-M   'P 1'
#
loop_
_entity.id
_entity.type
_entity.pdbx_description
1 polymer ?
#
loop_
_entity_poly.entity_id
_entity_poly.type
_entity_poly.pdbx_seq_one_letter_code
_entity_poly.pdbx_strand_id
1 'polypeptide(L)'
;MKEILNHFVSKTIPTLSPGTSAQLAYHELLPRLATQDRYVLNGILAVGYLHASSSIESTSLRESYHDLAAIQVNTGMTRYRSELQSVTIKNAEALFAFQTMITTFVFFTSNVECKKTLATIRGTAMMHEQRKKIGSNLVHAISRTFRSLRGVLVILVPCYHFLRHGSFAPVLERDWWPAPIPVTTDEIEQDKKLRILETMWAQPGITYEYSFDALRSALKDLRESFALLSRLAYCTFPGDTPSERTFDWTAALHWPVQLSLHFMSMLDQHRMEAWVLMAHYAILTSKARFNPWLDGFAAHIITTSALVIGEDNWKWIRWPAEVVGLDLESLRITSKTQEERLNAGQQ
;
A
#
# COMPACT_ATOMS: atom_id res chain seq x y z
N MET A 1 2.47 -28.75 0.40
CA MET A 1 1.44 -28.18 -0.51
C MET A 1 0.04 -28.25 0.10
N LYS A 2 -0.52 -29.43 0.43
CA LYS A 2 -1.88 -29.58 1.00
C LYS A 2 -2.14 -28.71 2.23
N GLU A 3 -1.20 -28.69 3.19
CA GLU A 3 -1.30 -27.86 4.40
C GLU A 3 -1.41 -26.36 4.10
N ILE A 4 -0.62 -25.87 3.14
CA ILE A 4 -0.62 -24.47 2.73
C ILE A 4 -1.92 -24.09 2.01
N LEU A 5 -2.48 -24.99 1.19
CA LEU A 5 -3.79 -24.77 0.59
C LEU A 5 -4.89 -24.71 1.65
N ASN A 6 -4.86 -25.60 2.64
CA ASN A 6 -5.78 -25.57 3.77
C ASN A 6 -5.65 -24.27 4.58
N HIS A 7 -4.41 -23.81 4.85
CA HIS A 7 -4.14 -22.52 5.49
C HIS A 7 -4.62 -21.35 4.64
N PHE A 8 -4.44 -21.41 3.33
CA PHE A 8 -4.91 -20.38 2.41
C PHE A 8 -6.42 -20.20 2.51
N VAL A 9 -7.15 -21.31 2.35
CA VAL A 9 -8.61 -21.33 2.43
C VAL A 9 -9.09 -20.88 3.80
N SER A 10 -8.62 -21.51 4.88
CA SER A 10 -9.19 -21.28 6.23
C SER A 10 -8.77 -19.97 6.90
N LYS A 11 -7.57 -19.46 6.62
CA LYS A 11 -6.99 -18.33 7.34
C LYS A 11 -6.62 -17.15 6.45
N THR A 12 -6.35 -17.38 5.17
CA THR A 12 -5.80 -16.33 4.29
C THR A 12 -6.91 -15.61 3.52
N ILE A 13 -7.90 -16.32 2.97
CA ILE A 13 -9.04 -15.69 2.27
C ILE A 13 -9.73 -14.62 3.13
N PRO A 14 -10.01 -14.84 4.44
CA PRO A 14 -10.61 -13.81 5.30
C PRO A 14 -9.80 -12.51 5.41
N THR A 15 -8.51 -12.53 5.10
CA THR A 15 -7.62 -11.36 5.16
C THR A 15 -7.45 -10.67 3.80
N LEU A 16 -7.90 -11.28 2.70
CA LEU A 16 -7.77 -10.73 1.34
C LEU A 16 -8.88 -9.75 0.97
N SER A 17 -10.07 -9.90 1.55
CA SER A 17 -11.18 -8.97 1.36
C SER A 17 -12.03 -8.89 2.61
N PRO A 18 -12.55 -7.70 2.94
CA PRO A 18 -13.58 -7.57 3.94
C PRO A 18 -14.95 -7.99 3.36
N GLY A 19 -15.91 -8.29 4.22
CA GLY A 19 -17.27 -8.70 3.86
C GLY A 19 -17.43 -10.19 3.59
N THR A 20 -18.51 -10.80 4.09
CA THR A 20 -18.73 -12.25 3.96
C THR A 20 -18.93 -12.67 2.49
N SER A 21 -19.68 -11.89 1.69
CA SER A 21 -19.94 -12.23 0.29
C SER A 21 -18.66 -12.30 -0.57
N ALA A 22 -17.73 -11.37 -0.37
CA ALA A 22 -16.45 -11.36 -1.10
C ALA A 22 -15.56 -12.54 -0.69
N GLN A 23 -15.54 -12.89 0.60
CA GLN A 23 -14.80 -14.05 1.11
C GLN A 23 -15.35 -15.36 0.52
N LEU A 24 -16.69 -15.52 0.50
CA LEU A 24 -17.34 -16.69 -0.11
C LEU A 24 -17.03 -16.79 -1.60
N ALA A 25 -17.05 -15.68 -2.33
CA ALA A 25 -16.67 -15.65 -3.74
C ALA A 25 -15.22 -16.14 -3.94
N TYR A 26 -14.25 -15.65 -3.14
CA TYR A 26 -12.88 -16.16 -3.22
C TYR A 26 -12.76 -17.65 -2.87
N HIS A 27 -13.51 -18.11 -1.87
CA HIS A 27 -13.55 -19.52 -1.46
C HIS A 27 -13.99 -20.45 -2.60
N GLU A 28 -14.98 -20.04 -3.38
CA GLU A 28 -15.51 -20.83 -4.50
C GLU A 28 -14.61 -20.73 -5.74
N LEU A 29 -14.16 -19.51 -6.07
CA LEU A 29 -13.55 -19.23 -7.37
C LEU A 29 -12.08 -19.58 -7.45
N LEU A 30 -11.31 -19.28 -6.42
CA LEU A 30 -9.86 -19.48 -6.48
C LEU A 30 -9.48 -20.95 -6.69
N PRO A 31 -10.12 -21.95 -6.05
CA PRO A 31 -9.86 -23.36 -6.35
C PRO A 31 -10.22 -23.73 -7.79
N ARG A 32 -11.36 -23.25 -8.31
CA ARG A 32 -11.80 -23.51 -9.69
C ARG A 32 -10.82 -22.93 -10.72
N LEU A 33 -10.36 -21.70 -10.51
CA LEU A 33 -9.37 -21.07 -11.38
C LEU A 33 -8.00 -21.75 -11.26
N ALA A 34 -7.62 -22.21 -10.07
CA ALA A 34 -6.34 -22.89 -9.85
C ALA A 34 -6.24 -24.25 -10.54
N THR A 35 -7.36 -24.96 -10.77
CA THR A 35 -7.36 -26.21 -11.53
C THR A 35 -7.27 -25.98 -13.04
N GLN A 36 -7.82 -24.86 -13.53
CA GLN A 36 -7.79 -24.48 -14.94
C GLN A 36 -6.46 -23.83 -15.34
N ASP A 37 -5.97 -22.92 -14.50
CA ASP A 37 -4.83 -22.07 -14.75
C ASP A 37 -3.77 -22.24 -13.67
N ARG A 38 -2.72 -23.02 -13.97
CA ARG A 38 -1.67 -23.37 -13.00
C ARG A 38 -0.95 -22.15 -12.40
N TYR A 39 -0.91 -21.02 -13.11
CA TYR A 39 -0.31 -19.80 -12.56
C TYR A 39 -1.15 -19.24 -11.39
N VAL A 40 -2.48 -19.40 -11.40
CA VAL A 40 -3.34 -19.01 -10.28
C VAL A 40 -3.00 -19.85 -9.04
N LEU A 41 -2.81 -21.16 -9.19
CA LEU A 41 -2.35 -22.03 -8.10
C LEU A 41 -1.03 -21.55 -7.51
N ASN A 42 -0.07 -21.17 -8.36
CA ASN A 42 1.22 -20.64 -7.90
C ASN A 42 1.03 -19.36 -7.06
N GLY A 43 0.13 -18.46 -7.49
CA GLY A 43 -0.20 -17.24 -6.73
C GLY A 43 -0.80 -17.55 -5.35
N ILE A 44 -1.77 -18.47 -5.32
CA ILE A 44 -2.40 -18.94 -4.08
C ILE A 44 -1.36 -19.52 -3.12
N LEU A 45 -0.49 -20.40 -3.62
CA LEU A 45 0.56 -21.01 -2.79
C LEU A 45 1.53 -19.95 -2.27
N ALA A 46 1.95 -19.00 -3.09
CA ALA A 46 2.85 -17.95 -2.67
C ALA A 46 2.29 -17.13 -1.52
N VAL A 47 1.06 -16.63 -1.67
CA VAL A 47 0.39 -15.84 -0.63
C VAL A 47 0.12 -16.71 0.60
N GLY A 48 -0.23 -17.98 0.43
CA GLY A 48 -0.40 -18.95 1.53
C GLY A 48 0.87 -19.16 2.34
N TYR A 49 2.02 -19.34 1.67
CA TYR A 49 3.33 -19.45 2.33
C TYR A 49 3.67 -18.17 3.11
N LEU A 50 3.50 -16.99 2.51
CA LEU A 50 3.78 -15.73 3.20
C LEU A 50 2.87 -15.52 4.41
N HIS A 51 1.57 -15.77 4.26
CA HIS A 51 0.63 -15.63 5.37
C HIS A 51 0.96 -16.61 6.50
N ALA A 52 1.24 -17.89 6.19
CA ALA A 52 1.61 -18.89 7.18
C ALA A 52 2.91 -18.51 7.91
N SER A 53 3.87 -17.90 7.20
CA SER A 53 5.16 -17.49 7.75
C SER A 53 5.04 -16.46 8.89
N SER A 54 3.93 -15.71 8.94
CA SER A 54 3.69 -14.69 9.97
C SER A 54 3.53 -15.26 11.38
N SER A 55 3.13 -16.53 11.48
CA SER A 55 2.91 -17.24 12.74
C SER A 55 4.07 -18.18 13.11
N ILE A 56 5.18 -18.14 12.36
CA ILE A 56 6.33 -19.02 12.58
C ILE A 56 7.38 -18.30 13.44
N GLU A 57 7.72 -18.88 14.59
CA GLU A 57 8.75 -18.36 15.49
C GLU A 57 10.17 -18.57 14.94
N SER A 58 10.42 -19.71 14.30
CA SER A 58 11.73 -20.04 13.72
C SER A 58 12.07 -19.14 12.53
N THR A 59 13.12 -18.33 12.67
CA THR A 59 13.59 -17.43 11.60
C THR A 59 13.95 -18.18 10.33
N SER A 60 14.68 -19.31 10.42
CA SER A 60 15.11 -20.07 9.24
C SER A 60 13.93 -20.69 8.48
N LEU A 61 12.92 -21.20 9.20
CA LEU A 61 11.73 -21.76 8.57
C LEU A 61 10.87 -20.67 7.93
N ARG A 62 10.76 -19.50 8.58
CA ARG A 62 10.07 -18.33 8.03
C ARG A 62 10.74 -17.85 6.73
N GLU A 63 12.07 -17.77 6.70
CA GLU A 63 12.83 -17.42 5.49
C GLU A 63 12.65 -18.45 4.38
N SER A 64 12.67 -19.74 4.72
CA SER A 64 12.36 -20.82 3.76
C SER A 64 10.95 -20.67 3.14
N TYR A 65 9.95 -20.24 3.91
CA TYR A 65 8.60 -19.97 3.39
C TYR A 65 8.59 -18.75 2.46
N HIS A 66 9.41 -17.73 2.72
CA HIS A 66 9.56 -16.58 1.84
C HIS A 66 10.20 -16.98 0.50
N ASP A 67 11.23 -17.84 0.54
CA ASP A 67 11.88 -18.38 -0.65
C ASP A 67 10.91 -19.23 -1.48
N LEU A 68 10.16 -20.12 -0.81
CA LEU A 68 9.12 -20.92 -1.47
C LEU A 68 8.07 -20.03 -2.13
N ALA A 69 7.62 -18.97 -1.46
CA ALA A 69 6.67 -18.03 -2.05
C ALA A 69 7.24 -17.33 -3.30
N ALA A 70 8.50 -16.91 -3.26
CA ALA A 70 9.17 -16.29 -4.40
C ALA A 70 9.30 -17.27 -5.59
N ILE A 71 9.64 -18.54 -5.33
CA ILE A 71 9.68 -19.60 -6.35
C ILE A 71 8.31 -19.75 -7.02
N GLN A 72 7.23 -19.80 -6.23
CA GLN A 72 5.88 -19.95 -6.78
C GLN A 72 5.50 -18.75 -7.66
N VAL A 73 5.63 -17.51 -7.17
CA VAL A 73 5.32 -16.31 -7.98
C VAL A 73 6.12 -16.29 -9.27
N ASN A 74 7.44 -16.52 -9.20
CA ASN A 74 8.30 -16.51 -10.38
C ASN A 74 7.90 -17.59 -11.40
N THR A 75 7.51 -18.77 -10.91
CA THR A 75 7.03 -19.87 -11.77
C THR A 75 5.73 -19.50 -12.49
N GLY A 76 4.76 -18.90 -11.78
CA GLY A 76 3.51 -18.45 -12.37
C GLY A 76 3.67 -17.26 -13.33
N MET A 77 4.64 -16.38 -13.05
CA MET A 77 4.84 -15.13 -13.76
C MET A 77 5.11 -15.31 -15.26
N THR A 78 5.82 -16.36 -15.66
CA THR A 78 6.12 -16.64 -17.08
C THR A 78 4.84 -16.83 -17.90
N ARG A 79 3.92 -17.67 -17.44
CA ARG A 79 2.63 -17.89 -18.13
C ARG A 79 1.74 -16.66 -18.02
N TYR A 80 1.66 -16.06 -16.84
CA TYR A 80 0.87 -14.84 -16.62
C TYR A 80 1.26 -13.72 -17.59
N ARG A 81 2.56 -13.43 -17.76
CA ARG A 81 3.04 -12.39 -18.69
C ARG A 81 2.67 -12.69 -20.13
N SER A 82 2.70 -13.95 -20.54
CA SER A 82 2.28 -14.36 -21.88
C SER A 82 0.77 -14.14 -22.09
N GLU A 83 -0.06 -14.51 -21.13
CA GLU A 83 -1.52 -14.31 -21.18
C GLU A 83 -1.90 -12.83 -21.13
N LEU A 84 -1.16 -12.03 -20.36
CA LEU A 84 -1.42 -10.59 -20.19
C LEU A 84 -1.20 -9.78 -21.49
N GLN A 85 -0.48 -10.32 -22.48
CA GLN A 85 -0.34 -9.70 -23.80
C GLN A 85 -1.66 -9.60 -24.56
N SER A 86 -2.64 -10.45 -24.22
CA SER A 86 -3.98 -10.45 -24.82
C SER A 86 -5.02 -10.75 -23.76
N VAL A 87 -5.50 -9.69 -23.10
CA VAL A 87 -6.55 -9.79 -22.09
C VAL A 87 -7.91 -9.99 -22.80
N THR A 88 -8.60 -11.07 -22.45
CA THR A 88 -9.91 -11.44 -22.99
C THR A 88 -10.84 -11.88 -21.87
N ILE A 89 -12.14 -11.94 -22.14
CA ILE A 89 -13.12 -12.48 -21.18
C ILE A 89 -12.84 -13.93 -20.77
N LYS A 90 -12.07 -14.71 -21.55
CA LYS A 90 -11.75 -16.11 -21.24
C LYS A 90 -10.66 -16.26 -20.19
N ASN A 91 -9.71 -15.32 -20.12
CA ASN A 91 -8.59 -15.36 -19.19
C ASN A 91 -8.64 -14.24 -18.12
N ALA A 92 -9.57 -13.29 -18.21
CA ALA A 92 -9.67 -12.14 -17.30
C ALA A 92 -9.81 -12.56 -15.83
N GLU A 93 -10.63 -13.56 -15.50
CA GLU A 93 -10.82 -14.03 -14.12
C GLU A 93 -9.51 -14.56 -13.53
N ALA A 94 -8.82 -15.44 -14.26
CA ALA A 94 -7.55 -16.02 -13.84
C ALA A 94 -6.43 -14.98 -13.76
N LEU A 95 -6.36 -14.06 -14.72
CA LEU A 95 -5.43 -12.93 -14.70
C LEU A 95 -5.67 -12.04 -13.48
N PHE A 96 -6.93 -11.69 -13.20
CA PHE A 96 -7.30 -10.86 -12.05
C PHE A 96 -6.97 -11.56 -10.72
N ALA A 97 -7.29 -12.84 -10.60
CA ALA A 97 -6.95 -13.65 -9.42
C ALA A 97 -5.44 -13.65 -9.16
N PHE A 98 -4.63 -13.96 -10.17
CA PHE A 98 -3.18 -13.98 -10.01
C PHE A 98 -2.58 -12.59 -9.75
N GLN A 99 -3.08 -11.55 -10.39
CA GLN A 99 -2.63 -10.17 -10.14
C GLN A 99 -2.95 -9.72 -8.70
N THR A 100 -4.08 -10.15 -8.15
CA THR A 100 -4.42 -9.93 -6.74
C THR A 100 -3.38 -10.62 -5.84
N MET A 101 -3.02 -11.87 -6.13
CA MET A 101 -1.97 -12.58 -5.39
C MET A 101 -0.60 -11.91 -5.51
N ILE A 102 -0.21 -11.44 -6.70
CA ILE A 102 1.03 -10.68 -6.90
C ILE A 102 1.02 -9.41 -6.06
N THR A 103 -0.10 -8.68 -6.06
CA THR A 103 -0.23 -7.44 -5.30
C THR A 103 0.00 -7.72 -3.82
N THR A 104 -0.67 -8.72 -3.26
CA THR A 104 -0.50 -9.15 -1.86
C THR A 104 0.94 -9.60 -1.55
N PHE A 105 1.56 -10.39 -2.45
CA PHE A 105 2.95 -10.80 -2.33
C PHE A 105 3.91 -9.60 -2.28
N VAL A 106 3.72 -8.62 -3.17
CA VAL A 106 4.55 -7.42 -3.24
C VAL A 106 4.38 -6.55 -1.98
N PHE A 107 3.16 -6.40 -1.47
CA PHE A 107 2.91 -5.70 -0.20
C PHE A 107 3.70 -6.34 0.94
N PHE A 108 3.54 -7.64 1.12
CA PHE A 108 4.21 -8.37 2.21
C PHE A 108 5.74 -8.26 2.10
N THR A 109 6.30 -8.54 0.93
CA THR A 109 7.76 -8.53 0.73
C THR A 109 8.35 -7.13 0.86
N SER A 110 7.67 -6.10 0.34
CA SER A 110 8.11 -4.70 0.50
C SER A 110 8.04 -4.26 1.96
N ASN A 111 7.03 -4.72 2.71
CA ASN A 111 6.91 -4.44 4.14
C ASN A 111 8.09 -5.08 4.93
N VAL A 112 8.39 -6.35 4.68
CA VAL A 112 9.55 -7.04 5.28
C VAL A 112 10.86 -6.32 4.94
N GLU A 113 11.03 -5.91 3.69
CA GLU A 113 12.22 -5.16 3.24
C GLU A 113 12.33 -3.81 3.95
N CYS A 114 11.25 -3.00 3.97
CA CYS A 114 11.22 -1.74 4.71
C CYS A 114 11.57 -1.93 6.19
N LYS A 115 11.00 -2.94 6.85
CA LYS A 115 11.29 -3.23 8.26
C LYS A 115 12.76 -3.56 8.48
N LYS A 116 13.35 -4.41 7.64
CA LYS A 116 14.79 -4.76 7.70
C LYS A 116 15.66 -3.52 7.46
N THR A 117 15.35 -2.72 6.44
CA THR A 117 16.09 -1.49 6.12
C THR A 117 16.00 -0.46 7.25
N LEU A 118 14.82 -0.21 7.81
CA LEU A 118 14.64 0.75 8.90
C LEU A 118 15.31 0.32 10.20
N ALA A 119 15.40 -0.99 10.48
CA ALA A 119 16.14 -1.50 11.62
C ALA A 119 17.62 -1.13 11.59
N THR A 120 18.21 -0.89 10.41
CA THR A 120 19.61 -0.46 10.29
C THR A 120 19.83 1.01 10.68
N ILE A 121 18.79 1.84 10.62
CA ILE A 121 18.87 3.28 10.95
C ILE A 121 18.85 3.50 12.47
N ARG A 122 18.12 2.67 13.21
CA ARG A 122 17.92 2.86 14.65
C ARG A 122 19.21 2.59 15.42
N GLY A 123 19.76 3.64 16.04
CA GLY A 123 20.84 3.53 17.02
C GLY A 123 22.27 3.55 16.47
N THR A 124 22.49 3.88 15.19
CA THR A 124 23.84 4.01 14.63
C THR A 124 24.10 5.40 14.05
N ALA A 125 25.27 5.98 14.33
CA ALA A 125 25.73 7.17 13.63
C ALA A 125 26.02 6.78 12.18
N MET A 126 25.21 7.25 11.23
CA MET A 126 25.32 6.88 9.82
C MET A 126 25.98 7.96 8.99
N MET A 127 26.83 7.56 8.05
CA MET A 127 27.34 8.49 7.04
C MET A 127 26.21 8.97 6.13
N HIS A 128 26.33 10.20 5.63
CA HIS A 128 25.33 10.82 4.74
C HIS A 128 25.01 9.94 3.50
N GLU A 129 26.02 9.34 2.88
CA GLU A 129 25.83 8.45 1.72
C GLU A 129 25.05 7.18 2.06
N GLN A 130 25.28 6.58 3.23
CA GLN A 130 24.54 5.41 3.67
C GLN A 130 23.07 5.75 3.90
N ARG A 131 22.78 6.92 4.50
CA ARG A 131 21.40 7.42 4.69
C ARG A 131 20.70 7.64 3.35
N LYS A 132 21.38 8.24 2.37
CA LYS A 132 20.82 8.43 1.01
C LYS A 132 20.49 7.10 0.34
N LYS A 133 21.39 6.12 0.43
CA LYS A 133 21.17 4.76 -0.10
C LYS A 133 19.96 4.08 0.56
N ILE A 134 19.85 4.19 1.89
CA ILE A 134 18.72 3.67 2.64
C ILE A 134 17.41 4.34 2.22
N GLY A 135 17.39 5.66 2.12
CA GLY A 135 16.23 6.42 1.63
C GLY A 135 15.78 5.93 0.26
N SER A 136 16.72 5.77 -0.68
CA SER A 136 16.44 5.27 -2.03
C SER A 136 15.84 3.85 -2.01
N ASN A 137 16.38 2.94 -1.20
CA ASN A 137 15.84 1.58 -1.07
C ASN A 137 14.39 1.59 -0.56
N LEU A 138 14.08 2.42 0.44
CA LEU A 138 12.73 2.57 0.96
C LEU A 138 11.76 3.17 -0.07
N VAL A 139 12.21 4.20 -0.79
CA VAL A 139 11.48 4.83 -1.91
C VAL A 139 11.14 3.79 -2.97
N HIS A 140 12.09 2.95 -3.36
CA HIS A 140 11.88 1.89 -4.34
C HIS A 140 10.92 0.80 -3.85
N ALA A 141 11.02 0.37 -2.58
CA ALA A 141 10.12 -0.63 -2.00
C ALA A 141 8.66 -0.14 -1.96
N ILE A 142 8.42 1.09 -1.50
CA ILE A 142 7.09 1.69 -1.49
C ILE A 142 6.58 1.89 -2.92
N SER A 143 7.39 2.48 -3.81
CA SER A 143 6.98 2.75 -5.19
C SER A 143 6.66 1.47 -5.97
N ARG A 144 7.36 0.36 -5.70
CA ARG A 144 7.05 -0.96 -6.27
C ARG A 144 5.68 -1.47 -5.84
N THR A 145 5.31 -1.27 -4.58
CA THR A 145 3.99 -1.65 -4.06
C THR A 145 2.86 -0.93 -4.81
N PHE A 146 3.02 0.37 -5.02
CA PHE A 146 2.05 1.20 -5.72
C PHE A 146 1.97 0.86 -7.21
N ARG A 147 3.09 0.56 -7.88
CA ARG A 147 3.06 0.06 -9.26
C ARG A 147 2.35 -1.29 -9.38
N SER A 148 2.56 -2.18 -8.42
CA SER A 148 1.90 -3.49 -8.39
C SER A 148 0.38 -3.34 -8.31
N LEU A 149 -0.12 -2.44 -7.46
CA LEU A 149 -1.54 -2.08 -7.41
C LEU A 149 -2.06 -1.62 -8.77
N ARG A 150 -1.36 -0.68 -9.42
CA ARG A 150 -1.76 -0.17 -10.74
C ARG A 150 -1.74 -1.22 -11.84
N GLY A 151 -0.91 -2.27 -11.71
CA GLY A 151 -0.87 -3.39 -12.65
C GLY A 151 -2.23 -4.06 -12.85
N VAL A 152 -3.12 -3.99 -11.86
CA VAL A 152 -4.50 -4.50 -11.97
C VAL A 152 -5.32 -3.81 -13.07
N LEU A 153 -5.00 -2.55 -13.40
CA LEU A 153 -5.73 -1.77 -14.41
C LEU A 153 -5.56 -2.34 -15.82
N VAL A 154 -4.45 -3.03 -16.10
CA VAL A 154 -4.24 -3.72 -17.39
C VAL A 154 -5.34 -4.77 -17.64
N ILE A 155 -5.91 -5.32 -16.56
CA ILE A 155 -6.96 -6.34 -16.61
C ILE A 155 -8.33 -5.70 -16.40
N LEU A 156 -8.47 -4.84 -15.39
CA LEU A 156 -9.76 -4.23 -15.05
C LEU A 156 -10.25 -3.30 -16.17
N VAL A 157 -9.43 -2.42 -16.72
CA VAL A 157 -9.91 -1.45 -17.73
C VAL A 157 -10.58 -2.15 -18.93
N PRO A 158 -9.99 -3.16 -19.59
CA PRO A 158 -10.63 -3.83 -20.72
C PRO A 158 -11.74 -4.81 -20.34
N CYS A 159 -11.76 -5.33 -19.10
CA CYS A 159 -12.69 -6.40 -18.70
C CYS A 159 -13.57 -6.05 -17.50
N TYR A 160 -13.67 -4.77 -17.12
CA TYR A 160 -14.36 -4.34 -15.90
C TYR A 160 -15.81 -4.81 -15.88
N HIS A 161 -16.56 -4.56 -16.96
CA HIS A 161 -17.96 -4.96 -17.04
C HIS A 161 -18.13 -6.48 -16.96
N PHE A 162 -17.26 -7.26 -17.59
CA PHE A 162 -17.31 -8.71 -17.51
C PHE A 162 -17.03 -9.20 -16.09
N LEU A 163 -15.95 -8.73 -15.46
CA LEU A 163 -15.56 -9.16 -14.11
C LEU A 163 -16.58 -8.70 -13.05
N ARG A 164 -17.13 -7.50 -13.20
CA ARG A 164 -18.10 -6.91 -12.26
C ARG A 164 -19.46 -7.60 -12.29
N HIS A 165 -19.89 -8.16 -13.43
CA HIS A 165 -21.15 -8.91 -13.54
C HIS A 165 -20.94 -10.43 -13.52
N GLY A 166 -19.68 -10.87 -13.47
CA GLY A 166 -19.29 -12.27 -13.41
C GLY A 166 -19.07 -12.74 -11.97
N SER A 167 -18.22 -13.75 -11.81
CA SER A 167 -18.04 -14.36 -10.50
C SER A 167 -17.32 -13.44 -9.49
N PHE A 168 -16.52 -12.49 -9.95
CA PHE A 168 -15.86 -11.51 -9.08
C PHE A 168 -16.77 -10.35 -8.66
N ALA A 169 -18.07 -10.35 -9.01
CA ALA A 169 -19.00 -9.29 -8.62
C ALA A 169 -18.93 -8.94 -7.12
N PRO A 170 -18.98 -9.89 -6.17
CA PRO A 170 -18.93 -9.56 -4.74
C PRO A 170 -17.61 -8.90 -4.30
N VAL A 171 -16.53 -9.12 -5.05
CA VAL A 171 -15.20 -8.55 -4.79
C VAL A 171 -15.06 -7.16 -5.41
N LEU A 172 -15.76 -6.87 -6.52
CA LEU A 172 -15.59 -5.65 -7.33
C LEU A 172 -16.76 -4.65 -7.23
N GLU A 173 -17.90 -5.06 -6.69
CA GLU A 173 -19.07 -4.20 -6.56
C GLU A 173 -18.84 -3.12 -5.51
N ARG A 174 -19.04 -1.86 -5.91
CA ARG A 174 -18.77 -0.67 -5.10
C ARG A 174 -19.91 0.35 -5.12
N ASP A 175 -21.06 0.02 -5.73
CA ASP A 175 -22.19 0.96 -5.87
C ASP A 175 -22.82 1.36 -4.53
N TRP A 176 -22.61 0.55 -3.49
CA TRP A 176 -23.04 0.83 -2.14
C TRP A 176 -22.13 1.83 -1.40
N TRP A 177 -20.96 2.16 -1.96
CA TRP A 177 -20.07 3.15 -1.36
C TRP A 177 -20.75 4.52 -1.31
N PRO A 178 -20.66 5.23 -0.17
CA PRO A 178 -21.26 6.55 -0.03
C PRO A 178 -20.52 7.56 -0.92
N ALA A 179 -21.20 8.65 -1.26
CA ALA A 179 -20.56 9.78 -1.93
C ALA A 179 -19.40 10.32 -1.06
N PRO A 180 -18.24 10.64 -1.65
CA PRO A 180 -17.05 11.12 -0.95
C PRO A 180 -17.19 12.60 -0.56
N ILE A 181 -18.18 12.91 0.27
CA ILE A 181 -18.50 14.26 0.71
C ILE A 181 -18.22 14.35 2.21
N PRO A 182 -17.35 15.27 2.66
CA PRO A 182 -17.16 15.52 4.09
C PRO A 182 -18.40 16.22 4.65
N VAL A 183 -19.00 15.66 5.69
CA VAL A 183 -20.26 16.12 6.30
C VAL A 183 -20.04 16.53 7.76
N THR A 184 -19.23 15.77 8.51
CA THR A 184 -18.99 16.08 9.93
C THR A 184 -17.96 17.20 10.10
N THR A 185 -17.99 17.88 11.24
CA THR A 185 -17.00 18.91 11.57
C THR A 185 -15.57 18.38 11.48
N ASP A 186 -15.31 17.17 11.99
CA ASP A 186 -13.99 16.54 11.92
C ASP A 186 -13.57 16.24 10.48
N GLU A 187 -14.47 15.71 9.65
CA GLU A 187 -14.21 15.46 8.22
C GLU A 187 -13.87 16.76 7.48
N ILE A 188 -14.57 17.85 7.77
CA ILE A 188 -14.34 19.17 7.17
C ILE A 188 -12.98 19.73 7.61
N GLU A 189 -12.62 19.60 8.89
CA GLU A 189 -11.32 20.05 9.38
C GLU A 189 -10.15 19.24 8.78
N GLN A 190 -10.32 17.93 8.61
CA GLN A 190 -9.34 17.10 7.90
C GLN A 190 -9.21 17.50 6.42
N ASP A 191 -10.32 17.78 5.73
CA ASP A 191 -10.27 18.29 4.34
C ASP A 191 -9.53 19.62 4.23
N LYS A 192 -9.74 20.54 5.20
CA LYS A 192 -9.00 21.81 5.26
C LYS A 192 -7.50 21.61 5.41
N LYS A 193 -7.07 20.69 6.28
CA LYS A 193 -5.64 20.34 6.44
C LYS A 193 -5.03 19.86 5.13
N LEU A 194 -5.74 18.98 4.41
CA LEU A 194 -5.28 18.49 3.10
C LEU A 194 -5.25 19.60 2.04
N ARG A 195 -6.26 20.47 2.01
CA ARG A 195 -6.34 21.57 1.04
C ARG A 195 -5.15 22.53 1.15
N ILE A 196 -4.65 22.79 2.36
CA ILE A 196 -3.50 23.66 2.59
C ILE A 196 -2.24 23.14 1.86
N LEU A 197 -2.13 21.84 1.60
CA LEU A 197 -0.98 21.27 0.88
C LEU A 197 -0.82 21.81 -0.54
N GLU A 198 -1.91 22.27 -1.18
CA GLU A 198 -1.86 22.87 -2.51
C GLU A 198 -0.98 24.14 -2.54
N THR A 199 -0.83 24.82 -1.41
CA THR A 199 0.03 26.02 -1.29
C THR A 199 1.51 25.73 -1.53
N MET A 200 1.94 24.47 -1.45
CA MET A 200 3.32 24.07 -1.74
C MET A 200 3.71 24.34 -3.20
N TRP A 201 2.76 24.26 -4.14
CA TRP A 201 3.01 24.46 -5.58
C TRP A 201 2.07 25.48 -6.25
N ALA A 202 1.02 25.95 -5.57
CA ALA A 202 0.07 26.93 -6.09
C ALA A 202 0.06 28.20 -5.22
N GLN A 203 1.13 28.98 -5.28
CA GLN A 203 1.22 30.28 -4.62
C GLN A 203 2.00 31.31 -5.46
N PRO A 204 1.79 32.63 -5.24
CA PRO A 204 2.50 33.67 -5.97
C PRO A 204 4.01 33.49 -5.90
N GLY A 205 4.69 33.70 -7.03
CA GLY A 205 6.15 33.59 -7.13
C GLY A 205 6.68 32.20 -7.52
N ILE A 206 5.84 31.16 -7.53
CA ILE A 206 6.20 29.85 -8.08
C ILE A 206 5.93 29.84 -9.59
N THR A 207 6.92 29.41 -10.37
CA THR A 207 6.75 29.19 -11.82
C THR A 207 6.02 27.86 -12.04
N TYR A 208 5.02 27.87 -12.92
CA TYR A 208 4.24 26.68 -13.23
C TYR A 208 5.11 25.56 -13.83
N GLU A 209 4.92 24.34 -13.32
CA GLU A 209 5.44 23.08 -13.87
C GLU A 209 4.28 22.14 -14.19
N TYR A 210 4.38 21.36 -15.28
CA TYR A 210 3.40 20.30 -15.60
C TYR A 210 3.24 19.25 -14.49
N SER A 211 4.27 19.08 -13.65
CA SER A 211 4.23 18.23 -12.47
C SER A 211 3.13 18.62 -11.48
N PHE A 212 2.73 19.90 -11.46
CA PHE A 212 1.70 20.44 -10.58
C PHE A 212 0.30 19.92 -10.92
N ASP A 213 0.04 19.56 -12.17
CA ASP A 213 -1.25 18.97 -12.56
C ASP A 213 -1.39 17.55 -11.99
N ALA A 214 -0.29 16.78 -11.99
CA ALA A 214 -0.28 15.47 -11.36
C ALA A 214 -0.42 15.56 -9.84
N LEU A 215 0.22 16.54 -9.19
CA LEU A 215 0.05 16.81 -7.75
C LEU A 215 -1.39 17.24 -7.42
N ARG A 216 -1.98 18.13 -8.24
CA ARG A 216 -3.37 18.60 -8.06
C ARG A 216 -4.37 17.46 -8.19
N SER A 217 -4.23 16.61 -9.22
CA SER A 217 -5.08 15.43 -9.38
C SER A 217 -4.93 14.47 -8.20
N ALA A 218 -3.69 14.15 -7.81
CA ALA A 218 -3.44 13.25 -6.69
C ALA A 218 -4.00 13.81 -5.37
N LEU A 219 -3.87 15.12 -5.11
CA LEU A 219 -4.44 15.75 -3.92
C LEU A 219 -5.97 15.74 -3.94
N LYS A 220 -6.60 16.02 -5.08
CA LYS A 220 -8.06 15.92 -5.22
C LYS A 220 -8.55 14.52 -4.88
N ASP A 221 -7.97 13.50 -5.50
CA ASP A 221 -8.37 12.10 -5.30
C ASP A 221 -8.07 11.64 -3.86
N LEU A 222 -7.02 12.20 -3.23
CA LEU A 222 -6.70 11.93 -1.82
C LEU A 222 -7.79 12.47 -0.90
N ARG A 223 -8.23 13.71 -1.12
CA ARG A 223 -9.31 14.34 -0.35
C ARG A 223 -10.62 13.57 -0.49
N GLU A 224 -10.96 13.13 -1.69
CA GLU A 224 -12.12 12.25 -1.95
C GLU A 224 -11.98 10.91 -1.20
N SER A 225 -10.78 10.33 -1.18
CA SER A 225 -10.51 9.09 -0.44
C SER A 225 -10.65 9.25 1.08
N PHE A 226 -10.24 10.40 1.64
CA PHE A 226 -10.46 10.72 3.05
C PHE A 226 -11.95 10.81 3.39
N ALA A 227 -12.72 11.53 2.57
CA ALA A 227 -14.16 11.64 2.76
C ALA A 227 -14.83 10.25 2.65
N LEU A 228 -14.51 9.48 1.61
CA LEU A 228 -15.04 8.14 1.40
C LEU A 228 -14.79 7.22 2.61
N LEU A 229 -13.54 7.10 3.07
CA LEU A 229 -13.21 6.18 4.17
C LEU A 229 -13.86 6.59 5.48
N SER A 230 -13.97 7.89 5.77
CA SER A 230 -14.65 8.36 6.98
C SER A 230 -16.14 8.04 6.94
N ARG A 231 -16.79 8.15 5.79
CA ARG A 231 -18.19 7.75 5.61
C ARG A 231 -18.38 6.23 5.71
N LEU A 232 -17.49 5.45 5.09
CA LEU A 232 -17.51 3.99 5.13
C LEU A 232 -17.34 3.42 6.54
N ALA A 233 -16.67 4.13 7.45
CA ALA A 233 -16.54 3.72 8.85
C ALA A 233 -17.89 3.56 9.56
N TYR A 234 -18.96 4.15 9.02
CA TYR A 234 -20.33 4.07 9.55
C TYR A 234 -21.27 3.23 8.67
N CYS A 235 -20.75 2.60 7.62
CA CYS A 235 -21.53 1.75 6.72
C CYS A 235 -21.35 0.27 7.07
N THR A 236 -22.39 -0.52 6.85
CA THR A 236 -22.36 -1.98 6.95
C THR A 236 -22.22 -2.59 5.56
N PHE A 237 -21.47 -3.69 5.44
CA PHE A 237 -21.40 -4.42 4.17
C PHE A 237 -22.80 -4.89 3.75
N PRO A 238 -23.14 -4.79 2.46
CA PRO A 238 -24.40 -5.34 1.96
C PRO A 238 -24.53 -6.83 2.30
N GLY A 239 -25.58 -7.19 3.04
CA GLY A 239 -25.85 -8.58 3.44
C GLY A 239 -25.20 -9.02 4.75
N ASP A 240 -24.29 -8.24 5.33
CA ASP A 240 -23.68 -8.55 6.63
C ASP A 240 -24.46 -7.90 7.77
N THR A 241 -24.33 -8.46 8.98
CA THR A 241 -24.84 -7.82 10.20
C THR A 241 -23.95 -6.64 10.60
N PRO A 242 -24.50 -5.59 11.23
CA PRO A 242 -23.69 -4.50 11.75
C PRO A 242 -22.63 -5.02 12.71
N SER A 243 -21.36 -4.85 12.34
CA SER A 243 -20.20 -5.17 13.18
C SER A 243 -19.46 -3.87 13.46
N GLU A 244 -19.13 -3.64 14.74
CA GLU A 244 -18.51 -2.38 15.20
C GLU A 244 -17.11 -2.11 14.60
N ARG A 245 -16.52 -3.03 13.83
CA ARG A 245 -15.08 -2.99 13.50
C ARG A 245 -14.72 -3.16 12.03
N THR A 246 -15.68 -3.25 11.12
CA THR A 246 -15.38 -3.63 9.73
C THR A 246 -15.95 -2.62 8.74
N PHE A 247 -15.10 -1.72 8.26
CA PHE A 247 -15.35 -0.98 7.02
C PHE A 247 -14.61 -1.64 5.85
N ASP A 248 -14.95 -1.26 4.63
CA ASP A 248 -14.23 -1.71 3.44
C ASP A 248 -12.83 -1.08 3.36
N TRP A 249 -11.86 -1.76 3.96
CA TRP A 249 -10.47 -1.32 3.92
C TRP A 249 -9.89 -1.30 2.49
N THR A 250 -10.51 -2.00 1.53
CA THR A 250 -10.05 -1.94 0.13
C THR A 250 -10.26 -0.54 -0.48
N ALA A 251 -11.15 0.28 0.09
CA ALA A 251 -11.26 1.69 -0.27
C ALA A 251 -9.95 2.46 -0.06
N ALA A 252 -9.13 2.07 0.92
CA ALA A 252 -7.80 2.66 1.11
C ALA A 252 -6.89 2.42 -0.11
N LEU A 253 -7.10 1.34 -0.86
CA LEU A 253 -6.33 1.01 -2.06
C LEU A 253 -6.83 1.73 -3.32
N HIS A 254 -7.94 2.49 -3.25
CA HIS A 254 -8.48 3.18 -4.40
C HIS A 254 -7.58 4.32 -4.88
N TRP A 255 -7.15 5.20 -3.97
CA TRP A 255 -6.23 6.30 -4.28
C TRP A 255 -4.95 5.86 -5.02
N PRO A 256 -4.15 4.88 -4.53
CA PRO A 256 -2.92 4.49 -5.20
C PRO A 256 -3.14 3.87 -6.58
N VAL A 257 -4.31 3.26 -6.83
CA VAL A 257 -4.67 2.72 -8.15
C VAL A 257 -4.91 3.86 -9.16
N GLN A 258 -5.44 5.00 -8.72
CA GLN A 258 -5.77 6.16 -9.57
C GLN A 258 -4.59 7.08 -9.86
N LEU A 259 -3.51 7.03 -9.06
CA LEU A 259 -2.33 7.88 -9.25
C LEU A 259 -1.81 7.83 -10.69
N SER A 260 -1.44 8.95 -11.29
CA SER A 260 -0.90 8.99 -12.66
C SER A 260 0.51 8.39 -12.74
N LEU A 261 0.95 7.99 -13.94
CA LEU A 261 2.33 7.51 -14.13
C LEU A 261 3.35 8.63 -13.86
N HIS A 262 2.96 9.88 -14.13
CA HIS A 262 3.77 11.04 -13.83
C HIS A 262 3.96 11.22 -12.31
N PHE A 263 2.89 11.07 -11.52
CA PHE A 263 3.00 11.08 -10.05
C PHE A 263 3.93 9.99 -9.53
N MET A 264 3.83 8.78 -10.08
CA MET A 264 4.74 7.68 -9.73
C MET A 264 6.20 8.04 -10.03
N SER A 265 6.48 8.68 -11.18
CA SER A 265 7.83 9.14 -11.50
C SER A 265 8.36 10.20 -10.53
N MET A 266 7.48 11.06 -10.00
CA MET A 266 7.85 12.05 -8.98
C MET A 266 8.28 11.38 -7.66
N LEU A 267 7.67 10.25 -7.29
CA LEU A 267 8.09 9.46 -6.12
C LEU A 267 9.50 8.92 -6.29
N ASP A 268 9.82 8.35 -7.46
CA ASP A 268 11.17 7.84 -7.76
C ASP A 268 12.21 8.97 -7.82
N GLN A 269 11.80 10.15 -8.25
CA GLN A 269 12.62 11.37 -8.27
C GLN A 269 12.74 12.04 -6.90
N HIS A 270 12.16 11.44 -5.84
CA HIS A 270 12.22 11.97 -4.48
C HIS A 270 11.63 13.38 -4.36
N ARG A 271 10.63 13.72 -5.20
CA ARG A 271 9.95 15.03 -5.14
C ARG A 271 9.25 15.18 -3.80
N MET A 272 9.56 16.27 -3.10
CA MET A 272 9.07 16.54 -1.75
C MET A 272 7.54 16.56 -1.70
N GLU A 273 6.89 17.26 -2.63
CA GLU A 273 5.45 17.44 -2.67
C GLU A 273 4.71 16.10 -2.80
N ALA A 274 5.23 15.21 -3.65
CA ALA A 274 4.67 13.88 -3.83
C ALA A 274 4.79 13.04 -2.54
N TRP A 275 5.93 13.10 -1.85
CA TRP A 275 6.14 12.40 -0.59
C TRP A 275 5.35 12.99 0.59
N VAL A 276 5.06 14.30 0.59
CA VAL A 276 4.11 14.90 1.54
C VAL A 276 2.71 14.31 1.33
N LEU A 277 2.23 14.18 0.09
CA LEU A 277 0.94 13.55 -0.18
C LEU A 277 0.91 12.07 0.24
N MET A 278 2.01 11.33 0.01
CA MET A 278 2.14 9.95 0.49
C MET A 278 2.07 9.84 2.02
N ALA A 279 2.72 10.74 2.75
CA ALA A 279 2.65 10.77 4.21
C ALA A 279 1.21 10.95 4.71
N HIS A 280 0.42 11.81 4.05
CA HIS A 280 -0.99 12.00 4.39
C HIS A 280 -1.85 10.78 4.02
N TYR A 281 -1.59 10.16 2.87
CA TYR A 281 -2.21 8.89 2.49
C TYR A 281 -1.98 7.78 3.53
N ALA A 282 -0.84 7.77 4.22
CA ALA A 282 -0.55 6.79 5.26
C ALA A 282 -1.62 6.75 6.37
N ILE A 283 -2.28 7.88 6.67
CA ILE A 283 -3.41 7.93 7.61
C ILE A 283 -4.52 6.95 7.18
N LEU A 284 -4.88 6.93 5.90
CA LEU A 284 -5.93 6.03 5.37
C LEU A 284 -5.56 4.57 5.58
N THR A 285 -4.31 4.21 5.29
CA THR A 285 -3.84 2.83 5.50
C THR A 285 -3.81 2.44 6.98
N SER A 286 -3.55 3.38 7.89
CA SER A 286 -3.54 3.13 9.33
C SER A 286 -4.94 2.79 9.91
N LYS A 287 -6.02 3.15 9.20
CA LYS A 287 -7.39 2.77 9.58
C LYS A 287 -7.64 1.27 9.39
N ALA A 288 -6.92 0.60 8.49
CA ALA A 288 -7.02 -0.84 8.23
C ALA A 288 -6.26 -1.70 9.27
N ARG A 289 -6.44 -1.40 10.58
CA ARG A 289 -5.63 -1.93 11.69
C ARG A 289 -5.55 -3.45 11.80
N PHE A 290 -6.59 -4.15 11.35
CA PHE A 290 -6.68 -5.61 11.44
C PHE A 290 -6.22 -6.34 10.18
N ASN A 291 -5.75 -5.61 9.16
CA ASN A 291 -5.26 -6.21 7.94
C ASN A 291 -3.77 -6.57 8.10
N PRO A 292 -3.41 -7.87 8.15
CA PRO A 292 -2.02 -8.29 8.34
C PRO A 292 -1.10 -7.87 7.18
N TRP A 293 -1.64 -7.59 6.00
CA TRP A 293 -0.88 -7.16 4.83
C TRP A 293 -0.44 -5.70 4.90
N LEU A 294 -1.15 -4.89 5.68
CA LEU A 294 -0.91 -3.44 5.84
C LEU A 294 -0.29 -3.08 7.19
N ASP A 295 -0.02 -4.07 8.05
CA ASP A 295 0.56 -3.84 9.38
C ASP A 295 1.91 -3.11 9.28
N GLY A 296 2.09 -2.03 10.04
CA GLY A 296 3.29 -1.17 9.99
C GLY A 296 3.49 -0.36 8.69
N PHE A 297 2.69 -0.57 7.65
CA PHE A 297 2.90 0.08 6.34
C PHE A 297 2.77 1.61 6.41
N ALA A 298 1.81 2.12 7.19
CA ALA A 298 1.65 3.55 7.42
C ALA A 298 2.91 4.20 8.00
N ALA A 299 3.52 3.56 9.00
CA ALA A 299 4.75 4.03 9.62
C ALA A 299 5.93 4.00 8.64
N HIS A 300 6.01 2.98 7.78
CA HIS A 300 7.03 2.91 6.73
C HIS A 300 6.90 4.06 5.72
N ILE A 301 5.68 4.39 5.28
CA ILE A 301 5.45 5.53 4.38
C ILE A 301 5.85 6.84 5.04
N ILE A 302 5.41 7.10 6.28
CA ILE A 302 5.73 8.35 6.98
C ILE A 302 7.23 8.47 7.24
N THR A 303 7.88 7.39 7.69
CA THR A 303 9.34 7.40 7.92
C THR A 303 10.11 7.69 6.63
N THR A 304 9.72 7.05 5.52
CA THR A 304 10.35 7.28 4.22
C THR A 304 10.11 8.72 3.76
N SER A 305 8.90 9.23 3.93
CA SER A 305 8.57 10.63 3.62
C SER A 305 9.44 11.59 4.43
N ALA A 306 9.59 11.36 5.74
CA ALA A 306 10.42 12.16 6.63
C ALA A 306 11.90 12.19 6.20
N LEU A 307 12.43 11.06 5.73
CA LEU A 307 13.79 10.97 5.20
C LEU A 307 13.94 11.70 3.85
N VAL A 308 12.93 11.65 2.98
CA VAL A 308 12.97 12.28 1.65
C VAL A 308 12.85 13.80 1.76
N ILE A 309 11.89 14.31 2.55
CA ILE A 309 11.62 15.75 2.61
C ILE A 309 12.62 16.52 3.48
N GLY A 310 13.34 15.81 4.37
CA GLY A 310 14.30 16.40 5.30
C GLY A 310 13.65 17.08 6.52
N GLU A 311 14.46 17.27 7.56
CA GLU A 311 14.02 17.70 8.89
C GLU A 311 13.33 19.09 8.88
N ASP A 312 13.83 20.01 8.05
CA ASP A 312 13.29 21.38 7.90
C ASP A 312 11.84 21.40 7.37
N ASN A 313 11.41 20.32 6.71
CA ASN A 313 10.11 20.20 6.07
C ASN A 313 9.12 19.34 6.86
N TRP A 314 9.51 18.80 8.02
CA TRP A 314 8.65 17.91 8.82
C TRP A 314 7.34 18.55 9.29
N LYS A 315 7.26 19.88 9.33
CA LYS A 315 6.00 20.61 9.57
C LYS A 315 4.86 20.16 8.63
N TRP A 316 5.19 19.76 7.40
CA TRP A 316 4.21 19.30 6.42
C TRP A 316 3.66 17.90 6.72
N ILE A 317 4.37 17.07 7.49
CA ILE A 317 3.97 15.68 7.78
C ILE A 317 3.74 15.43 9.27
N ARG A 318 3.72 16.49 10.09
CA ARG A 318 3.51 16.38 11.54
C ARG A 318 2.16 15.75 11.85
N TRP A 319 1.10 16.23 11.22
CA TRP A 319 -0.25 15.69 11.41
C TRP A 319 -0.35 14.18 11.13
N PRO A 320 0.09 13.65 9.97
CA PRO A 320 0.08 12.21 9.76
C PRO A 320 0.96 11.42 10.73
N ALA A 321 2.12 11.96 11.13
CA ALA A 321 2.98 11.31 12.12
C ALA A 321 2.29 11.18 13.50
N GLU A 322 1.64 12.26 13.96
CA GLU A 322 0.87 12.28 15.22
C GLU A 322 -0.28 11.25 15.19
N VAL A 323 -1.04 11.20 14.09
CA VAL A 323 -2.18 10.26 13.95
C VAL A 323 -1.73 8.80 14.00
N VAL A 324 -0.57 8.48 13.43
CA VAL A 324 -0.01 7.13 13.40
C VAL A 324 0.81 6.81 14.67
N GLY A 325 1.06 7.80 15.54
CA GLY A 325 1.87 7.63 16.74
C GLY A 325 3.36 7.48 16.46
N LEU A 326 3.84 8.06 15.36
CA LEU A 326 5.26 8.05 14.97
C LEU A 326 5.95 9.31 15.50
N ASP A 327 6.97 9.12 16.31
CA ASP A 327 7.82 10.23 16.77
C ASP A 327 8.85 10.59 15.69
N LEU A 328 8.66 11.73 15.03
CA LEU A 328 9.61 12.24 14.04
C LEU A 328 10.96 12.58 14.67
N GLU A 329 10.98 13.00 15.93
CA GLU A 329 12.22 13.38 16.62
C GLU A 329 13.17 12.19 16.78
N SER A 330 12.63 10.99 16.92
CA SER A 330 13.42 9.75 16.91
C SER A 330 14.22 9.52 15.61
N LEU A 331 13.90 10.22 14.52
CA LEU A 331 14.60 10.16 13.24
C LEU A 331 15.71 11.21 13.11
N ARG A 332 15.79 12.19 14.03
CA ARG A 332 16.85 13.20 14.02
C ARG A 332 18.19 12.54 14.25
N ILE A 333 19.18 12.98 13.50
CA ILE A 333 20.56 12.57 13.78
C ILE A 333 21.00 13.32 15.04
N THR A 334 21.37 12.59 16.09
CA THR A 334 22.23 13.17 17.12
C THR A 334 23.62 13.29 16.52
N SER A 335 23.95 14.46 15.99
CA SER A 335 25.29 14.81 15.54
C SER A 335 26.20 14.99 16.75
N LYS A 336 26.52 13.91 17.49
CA LYS A 336 27.53 13.97 18.56
C LYS A 336 28.90 14.44 18.06
N THR A 337 29.13 14.44 16.75
CA THR A 337 30.42 14.76 16.14
C THR A 337 30.66 16.26 15.85
N GLN A 338 29.69 17.15 16.10
CA GLN A 338 29.92 18.61 15.98
C GLN A 338 30.28 19.25 17.33
N GLU A 339 29.64 18.83 18.44
CA GLU A 339 30.02 19.28 19.80
C GLU A 339 31.40 18.73 20.23
N GLU A 340 31.74 17.49 19.87
CA GLU A 340 33.06 16.93 20.19
C GLU A 340 34.20 17.60 19.39
N ARG A 341 33.93 18.09 18.16
CA ARG A 341 34.93 18.84 17.37
C ARG A 341 35.10 20.29 17.84
N LEU A 342 34.04 20.91 18.36
CA LEU A 342 34.13 22.23 18.98
C LEU A 342 34.86 22.17 20.33
N ASN A 343 34.66 21.10 21.10
CA ASN A 343 35.33 20.92 22.41
C ASN A 343 36.78 20.39 22.29
N ALA A 344 37.11 19.63 21.23
CA ALA A 344 38.49 19.17 20.98
C ALA A 344 39.39 20.23 20.30
N GLY A 345 38.81 21.33 19.79
CA GLY A 345 39.54 22.48 19.26
C GLY A 345 39.85 23.57 20.30
N GLN A 346 39.46 23.36 21.56
CA GLN A 346 39.67 24.29 22.69
C GLN A 346 40.55 23.70 23.81
N GLN A 347 41.25 22.58 23.58
CA GLN A 347 42.24 22.04 24.51
C GLN A 347 43.66 22.21 24.00
#